data_AF-A0A6L9ZRF4-F1
#
_entry.id   AF-A0A6L9ZRF4-F1
#
_cell.length_a   1.000
_cell.length_b   1.000
_cell.length_c   1.000
_cell.angle_alpha   90.00
_cell.angle_beta   90.00
_cell.angle_gamma   90.00
#
_symmetry.space_group_name_H-M   'P 1'
#
loop_
_entity.id
_entity.type
_entity.pdbx_description
1 polymer ?
#
loop_
_entity_poly.entity_id
_entity_poly.type
_entity_poly.pdbx_seq_one_letter_code
_entity_poly.pdbx_strand_id
1 'polypeptide(L)'
;MVLCPVCGTEYIDTSPEFCSVCNWDLTSDATFPSTAEIYKQKEEAKLNWARQMWQIVQKQKNQNGDNNTINLPFAEVDKVNHDQNNGDLKRQLDRLQAQLDQGAMERFQLHSQLEWVLYRLEQLNPEILTDTLYRIEENLNAMATPEAPMSEVGIDYNPLINLLAAGKWRKADELTWELLLQVTLREDEGWLQLVDIENFPCTDLLTIDWLWEYYSNGLFGLNVQKRIWESIGGQYGDFCDRVGWRDGESWKYYDELSFNLQAPEGHLPVIIWRRRACYGVGKMMAPETFFALISRLAICSRGRRQETGDRRQE
;
A
#
# COMPACT_ATOMS: atom_id res chain seq x y z
N MET A 1 -41.22 13.38 43.25
CA MET A 1 -40.69 14.75 43.47
C MET A 1 -39.35 14.87 42.75
N VAL A 2 -39.28 15.65 41.68
CA VAL A 2 -38.05 15.83 40.87
C VAL A 2 -37.47 17.20 41.20
N LEU A 3 -36.18 17.24 41.51
CA LEU A 3 -35.44 18.47 41.79
C LEU A 3 -34.70 18.93 40.54
N CYS A 4 -34.77 20.22 40.21
CA CYS A 4 -33.89 20.78 39.19
C CYS A 4 -32.42 20.68 39.64
N PRO A 5 -31.52 20.07 38.84
CA PRO A 5 -30.14 19.82 39.25
C PRO A 5 -29.26 21.09 39.26
N VAL A 6 -29.76 22.21 38.72
CA VAL A 6 -29.07 23.51 38.67
C VAL A 6 -29.54 24.46 39.77
N CYS A 7 -30.84 24.60 40.00
CA CYS A 7 -31.40 25.59 40.94
C CYS A 7 -32.13 25.01 42.15
N GLY A 8 -32.35 23.69 42.21
CA GLY A 8 -32.98 23.01 43.34
C GLY A 8 -34.50 23.19 43.45
N THR A 9 -35.17 23.69 42.42
CA THR A 9 -36.64 23.83 42.40
C THR A 9 -37.31 22.46 42.38
N GLU A 10 -38.27 22.25 43.29
CA GLU A 10 -39.05 21.01 43.41
C GLU A 10 -40.27 21.01 42.46
N TYR A 11 -40.46 19.89 41.77
CA TYR A 11 -41.64 19.63 40.95
C TYR A 11 -42.44 18.44 41.50
N ILE A 12 -43.76 18.62 41.60
CA ILE A 12 -44.72 17.60 42.06
C ILE A 12 -45.40 17.01 40.81
N ASP A 13 -45.07 15.75 40.52
CA ASP A 13 -45.68 14.80 39.59
C ASP A 13 -45.85 15.15 38.10
N THR A 14 -45.54 16.38 37.64
CA THR A 14 -45.31 16.69 36.21
C THR A 14 -44.08 17.58 36.05
N SER A 15 -42.96 17.01 35.60
CA SER A 15 -41.76 17.81 35.29
C SER A 15 -41.92 18.48 33.92
N PRO A 16 -41.88 19.82 33.81
CA PRO A 16 -41.87 20.50 32.52
C PRO A 16 -40.58 20.21 31.75
N GLU A 17 -40.60 20.37 30.42
CA GLU A 17 -39.41 20.16 29.59
C GLU A 17 -38.24 21.08 30.01
N PHE A 18 -38.56 22.29 30.47
CA PHE A 18 -37.58 23.25 30.99
C PHE A 18 -37.93 23.72 32.40
N CYS A 19 -36.91 23.92 33.24
CA CYS A 19 -37.08 24.44 34.58
C CYS A 19 -37.54 25.90 34.56
N SER A 20 -38.65 26.22 35.21
CA SER A 20 -39.23 27.57 35.28
C SER A 20 -38.31 28.65 35.88
N VAL A 21 -37.30 28.29 36.66
CA VAL A 21 -36.42 29.23 37.38
C VAL A 21 -35.13 29.51 36.61
N CYS A 22 -34.49 28.47 36.07
CA CYS A 22 -33.19 28.59 35.37
C CYS A 22 -33.24 28.20 33.89
N ASN A 23 -34.42 27.85 33.38
CA ASN A 23 -34.70 27.40 32.01
C ASN A 23 -33.88 26.17 31.56
N TRP A 24 -33.45 25.34 32.53
CA TRP A 24 -32.68 24.12 32.28
C TRP A 24 -33.56 23.01 31.70
N ASP A 25 -33.11 22.36 30.63
CA ASP A 25 -33.79 21.21 30.03
C ASP A 25 -33.77 20.00 30.97
N LEU A 26 -34.94 19.55 31.41
CA LEU A 26 -35.14 18.44 32.34
C LEU A 26 -35.38 17.10 31.63
N THR A 27 -35.40 17.07 30.29
CA THR A 27 -35.73 15.89 29.48
C THR A 27 -34.52 15.13 28.94
N SER A 28 -33.30 15.59 29.23
CA SER A 28 -32.08 15.18 28.51
C SER A 28 -31.57 13.76 28.76
N ASP A 29 -32.43 12.82 29.16
CA ASP A 29 -32.04 11.45 29.51
C ASP A 29 -33.03 10.42 28.97
N ALA A 30 -33.21 10.39 27.63
CA ALA A 30 -33.98 9.34 26.98
C ALA A 30 -33.61 9.17 25.51
N THR A 31 -32.43 8.61 25.23
CA THR A 31 -32.16 7.60 24.18
C THR A 31 -30.66 7.54 23.97
N PHE A 32 -29.96 6.61 24.61
CA PHE A 32 -28.79 5.86 24.11
C PHE A 32 -28.17 5.12 25.30
N PRO A 33 -27.99 3.79 25.24
CA PRO A 33 -27.36 3.06 26.34
C PRO A 33 -25.84 3.29 26.32
N SER A 34 -25.35 4.34 27.00
CA SER A 34 -23.91 4.61 27.10
C SER A 34 -23.35 4.13 28.43
N THR A 35 -22.77 2.92 28.44
CA THR A 35 -21.91 2.41 29.53
C THR A 35 -20.50 3.01 29.52
N ALA A 36 -20.24 4.06 28.72
CA ALA A 36 -18.93 4.68 28.60
C ALA A 36 -18.77 5.84 29.59
N GLU A 37 -17.87 5.66 30.56
CA GLU A 37 -17.46 6.62 31.61
C GLU A 37 -17.22 8.04 31.08
N ILE A 38 -16.78 8.17 29.82
CA ILE A 38 -16.53 9.43 29.12
C ILE A 38 -17.80 10.28 28.97
N TYR A 39 -18.95 9.68 28.69
CA TYR A 39 -20.22 10.41 28.56
C TYR A 39 -20.66 10.97 29.90
N LYS A 40 -20.56 10.15 30.95
CA LYS A 40 -20.86 10.55 32.32
C LYS A 40 -20.00 11.73 32.78
N GLN A 41 -18.70 11.71 32.47
CA GLN A 41 -17.80 12.83 32.77
C GLN A 41 -18.18 14.12 32.03
N LYS A 42 -18.62 14.02 30.78
CA LYS A 42 -19.09 15.18 30.00
C LYS A 42 -20.41 15.75 30.53
N GLU A 43 -21.35 14.89 30.92
CA GLU A 43 -22.62 15.27 31.54
C GLU A 43 -22.37 16.04 32.86
N GLU A 44 -21.49 15.51 33.71
CA GLU A 44 -21.10 16.14 34.98
C GLU A 44 -20.40 17.49 34.76
N ALA A 45 -19.51 17.59 33.77
CA ALA A 45 -18.85 18.85 33.43
C ALA A 45 -19.86 19.92 32.95
N LYS A 46 -20.82 19.52 32.11
CA LYS A 46 -21.90 20.40 31.63
C LYS A 46 -22.77 20.89 32.79
N LEU A 47 -23.12 20.01 33.72
CA LEU A 47 -23.92 20.35 34.90
C LEU A 47 -23.18 21.28 35.86
N ASN A 48 -21.89 21.00 36.11
CA ASN A 48 -21.04 21.83 36.98
C ASN A 48 -20.86 23.24 36.42
N TRP A 49 -20.66 23.37 35.11
CA TRP A 49 -20.59 24.66 34.44
C TRP A 49 -21.90 25.46 34.60
N ALA A 50 -23.06 24.81 34.39
CA ALA A 50 -24.37 25.45 34.52
C ALA A 50 -24.62 26.00 35.94
N ARG A 51 -24.22 25.23 36.97
CA ARG A 51 -24.29 25.67 38.38
C ARG A 51 -23.43 26.90 38.65
N GLN A 52 -22.18 26.91 38.15
CA GLN A 52 -21.27 28.04 38.33
C GLN A 52 -21.82 29.31 37.66
N MET A 53 -22.28 29.20 36.42
CA MET A 53 -22.86 30.33 35.69
C MET A 53 -24.11 30.87 36.40
N TRP A 54 -24.97 30.01 36.92
CA TRP A 54 -26.13 30.43 37.69
C TRP A 54 -25.74 31.26 38.92
N GLN A 55 -24.74 30.82 39.69
CA GLN A 55 -24.25 31.57 40.86
C GLN A 55 -23.67 32.94 40.49
N ILE A 56 -22.95 33.04 39.37
CA ILE A 56 -22.40 34.30 38.87
C ILE A 56 -23.52 35.28 38.53
N VAL A 57 -24.56 34.83 37.83
CA VAL A 57 -25.71 35.66 37.44
C VAL A 57 -26.47 36.17 38.67
N GLN A 58 -26.64 35.35 39.71
CA GLN A 58 -27.30 35.77 40.95
C GLN A 58 -26.48 36.83 41.71
N LYS A 59 -25.15 36.68 41.75
CA LYS A 59 -24.27 37.69 42.37
C LYS A 59 -24.35 39.04 41.64
N GLN A 60 -24.48 39.04 40.31
CA GLN A 60 -24.63 40.27 39.53
C GLN A 60 -26.00 40.94 39.73
N LYS A 61 -27.08 40.16 39.88
CA LYS A 61 -28.41 40.72 40.21
C LYS A 61 -28.45 41.38 41.59
N ASN A 62 -27.80 40.78 42.59
CA ASN A 62 -27.77 41.35 43.95
C ASN A 62 -26.85 42.58 44.07
N GLN A 63 -25.92 42.80 43.15
CA GLN A 63 -25.08 44.00 43.11
C GLN A 63 -25.77 45.21 42.47
N ASN A 64 -26.82 44.99 41.66
CA ASN A 64 -27.60 46.05 41.00
C ASN A 64 -28.95 46.34 41.67
N GLY A 65 -29.25 45.71 42.81
CA GLY A 65 -30.54 45.81 43.51
C GLY A 65 -30.62 46.87 44.62
N ASP A 66 -29.49 47.39 45.09
CA ASP A 66 -29.45 48.38 46.18
C ASP A 66 -28.83 49.67 45.66
N ASN A 67 -29.66 50.64 45.25
CA ASN A 67 -29.39 52.08 45.45
C ASN A 67 -30.57 52.99 45.04
N ASN A 68 -31.26 53.45 46.09
CA ASN A 68 -31.73 54.82 46.35
C ASN A 68 -32.90 55.44 45.56
N THR A 69 -34.01 55.57 46.30
CA THR A 69 -34.68 56.86 46.46
C THR A 69 -33.75 57.81 47.23
N ILE A 70 -33.42 58.97 46.65
CA ILE A 70 -33.36 60.32 47.26
C ILE A 70 -32.65 61.29 46.29
N ASN A 71 -33.24 62.49 46.19
CA ASN A 71 -32.86 63.63 45.38
C ASN A 71 -31.37 64.06 45.42
N LEU A 72 -30.85 64.37 44.22
CA LEU A 72 -29.93 65.44 43.78
C LEU A 72 -29.18 66.28 44.85
N PRO A 73 -27.87 66.56 44.64
CA PRO A 73 -27.50 67.63 43.70
C PRO A 73 -26.35 67.31 42.72
N PHE A 74 -26.40 67.99 41.58
CA PHE A 74 -25.46 67.95 40.44
C PHE A 74 -23.98 68.16 40.84
N ALA A 75 -23.11 67.30 40.32
CA ALA A 75 -21.73 67.63 39.98
C ALA A 75 -21.42 67.01 38.61
N GLU A 76 -20.98 67.84 37.66
CA GLU A 76 -20.57 67.44 36.31
C GLU A 76 -19.39 66.46 36.39
N VAL A 77 -19.66 65.19 36.07
CA VAL A 77 -18.63 64.21 35.74
C VAL A 77 -18.38 64.30 34.23
N ASP A 78 -17.12 64.50 33.85
CA ASP A 78 -16.65 64.67 32.48
C ASP A 78 -17.20 63.60 31.52
N LYS A 79 -18.24 63.97 30.74
CA LYS A 79 -18.91 63.10 29.76
C LYS A 79 -17.95 62.47 28.74
N VAL A 80 -16.83 63.14 28.47
CA VAL A 80 -15.84 62.72 27.47
C VAL A 80 -15.18 61.36 27.83
N ASN A 81 -14.84 61.12 29.10
CA ASN A 81 -14.20 59.85 29.53
C ASN A 81 -15.20 58.68 29.59
N HIS A 82 -16.47 58.95 29.89
CA HIS A 82 -17.49 57.91 29.99
C HIS A 82 -17.96 57.43 28.60
N ASP A 83 -18.07 58.35 27.64
CA ASP A 83 -18.43 58.05 26.25
C ASP A 83 -17.30 57.30 25.51
N GLN A 84 -16.03 57.60 25.80
CA GLN A 84 -14.88 56.85 25.26
C GLN A 84 -14.82 55.40 25.78
N ASN A 85 -14.99 55.18 27.09
CA ASN A 85 -15.01 53.83 27.66
C ASN A 85 -16.20 52.99 27.17
N ASN A 86 -17.39 53.59 27.03
CA ASN A 86 -18.55 52.91 26.44
C ASN A 86 -18.34 52.58 24.95
N GLY A 87 -17.68 53.47 24.21
CA GLY A 87 -17.31 53.24 22.81
C GLY A 87 -16.33 52.08 22.65
N ASP A 88 -15.33 51.98 23.52
CA ASP A 88 -14.36 50.87 23.50
C ASP A 88 -14.98 49.54 23.95
N LEU A 89 -15.86 49.54 24.95
CA LEU A 89 -16.61 48.35 25.35
C LEU A 89 -17.55 47.87 24.23
N LYS A 90 -18.21 48.80 23.52
CA LYS A 90 -19.06 48.49 22.37
C LYS A 90 -18.25 47.86 21.23
N ARG A 91 -17.06 48.39 20.93
CA ARG A 91 -16.13 47.80 19.95
C ARG A 91 -15.63 46.42 20.36
N GLN A 92 -15.43 46.16 21.66
CA GLN A 92 -15.07 44.83 22.15
C GLN A 92 -16.23 43.84 22.00
N LEU A 93 -17.46 44.27 22.31
CA LEU A 93 -18.66 43.47 22.13
C LEU A 93 -18.90 43.12 20.66
N ASP A 94 -18.75 44.09 19.76
CA ASP A 94 -18.91 43.88 18.33
C ASP A 94 -17.82 42.94 17.77
N ARG A 95 -16.59 43.00 18.30
CA ARG A 95 -15.51 42.03 17.98
C ARG A 95 -15.84 40.63 18.47
N LEU A 96 -16.34 40.48 19.69
CA LEU A 96 -16.74 39.18 20.24
C LEU A 96 -17.91 38.57 19.46
N GLN A 97 -18.88 39.40 19.04
CA GLN A 97 -19.98 38.96 18.20
C GLN A 97 -19.48 38.47 16.84
N ALA A 98 -18.58 39.22 16.20
CA ALA A 98 -17.97 38.80 14.94
C ALA A 98 -17.18 37.49 15.07
N GLN A 99 -16.49 37.27 16.20
CA GLN A 99 -15.79 36.02 16.48
C GLN A 99 -16.76 34.85 16.70
N LEU A 100 -17.89 35.08 17.38
CA LEU A 100 -18.94 34.07 17.56
C LEU A 100 -19.58 33.69 16.23
N ASP A 101 -19.86 34.68 15.37
CA ASP A 101 -20.44 34.48 14.04
C ASP A 101 -19.45 33.74 13.11
N GLN A 102 -18.16 34.10 13.17
CA GLN A 102 -17.11 33.37 12.46
C GLN A 102 -17.03 31.91 12.91
N GLY A 103 -17.03 31.66 14.22
CA GLY A 103 -17.01 30.31 14.76
C GLY A 103 -18.27 29.51 14.39
N ALA A 104 -19.43 30.15 14.24
CA ALA A 104 -20.64 29.50 13.74
C ALA A 104 -20.51 29.07 12.27
N MET A 105 -19.91 29.93 11.44
CA MET A 105 -19.66 29.63 10.03
C MET A 105 -18.66 28.48 9.85
N GLU A 106 -17.57 28.48 10.62
CA GLU A 106 -16.57 27.40 10.60
C GLU A 106 -17.18 26.05 11.02
N ARG A 107 -18.02 26.04 12.07
CA ARG A 107 -18.75 24.83 12.50
C ARG A 107 -19.70 24.32 11.42
N PHE A 108 -20.41 25.22 10.74
CA PHE A 108 -21.30 24.85 9.63
C PHE A 108 -20.52 24.22 8.47
N GLN A 109 -19.37 24.80 8.12
CA GLN A 109 -18.51 24.28 7.06
C GLN A 109 -17.93 22.90 7.42
N LEU A 110 -17.44 22.73 8.66
CA LEU A 110 -16.96 21.44 9.15
C LEU A 110 -18.07 20.38 9.14
N HIS A 111 -19.28 20.74 9.56
CA HIS A 111 -20.42 19.84 9.54
C HIS A 111 -20.75 19.39 8.11
N SER A 112 -20.79 20.31 7.15
CA SER A 112 -21.00 19.97 5.74
C SER A 112 -19.90 19.06 5.17
N GLN A 113 -18.64 19.26 5.57
CA GLN A 113 -17.54 18.37 5.16
C GLN A 113 -17.68 16.97 5.76
N LEU A 114 -18.07 16.87 7.03
CA LEU A 114 -18.30 15.59 7.70
C LEU A 114 -19.45 14.81 7.06
N GLU A 115 -20.56 15.47 6.74
CA GLU A 115 -21.69 14.86 6.03
C GLU A 115 -21.24 14.26 4.68
N TRP A 116 -20.39 14.97 3.92
CA TRP A 116 -19.87 14.45 2.66
C TRP A 116 -18.97 13.22 2.85
N VAL A 117 -18.14 13.22 3.89
CA VAL A 117 -17.29 12.07 4.23
C VAL A 117 -18.15 10.89 4.68
N LEU A 118 -19.16 11.11 5.52
CA LEU A 118 -20.08 10.08 5.98
C LEU A 118 -20.84 9.45 4.80
N TYR A 119 -21.42 10.27 3.93
CA TYR A 119 -22.05 9.80 2.69
C TYR A 119 -21.09 8.93 1.87
N ARG A 120 -19.84 9.38 1.70
CA ARG A 120 -18.84 8.61 0.94
C ARG A 120 -18.48 7.29 1.62
N LEU A 121 -18.42 7.25 2.94
CA LEU A 121 -18.15 6.04 3.72
C LEU A 121 -19.35 5.08 3.69
N GLU A 122 -20.59 5.57 3.69
CA GLU A 122 -21.79 4.76 3.55
C GLU A 122 -21.91 4.12 2.16
N GLN A 123 -21.41 4.80 1.12
CA GLN A 123 -21.32 4.24 -0.23
C GLN A 123 -20.22 3.18 -0.39
N LEU A 124 -19.25 3.12 0.53
CA LEU A 124 -18.27 2.03 0.55
C LEU A 124 -18.93 0.82 1.20
N ASN A 125 -19.32 -0.17 0.39
CA ASN A 125 -19.79 -1.44 0.91
C ASN A 125 -18.58 -2.27 1.41
N PRO A 126 -18.37 -2.42 2.73
CA PRO A 126 -17.23 -3.16 3.27
C PRO A 126 -17.29 -4.64 2.89
N GLU A 127 -18.48 -5.21 2.64
CA GLU A 127 -18.64 -6.60 2.20
C GLU A 127 -18.09 -6.79 0.78
N ILE A 128 -18.35 -5.86 -0.13
CA ILE A 128 -17.80 -5.89 -1.51
C ILE A 128 -16.29 -5.71 -1.47
N LEU A 129 -15.77 -4.82 -0.62
CA LEU A 129 -14.33 -4.65 -0.46
C LEU A 129 -13.66 -5.91 0.09
N THR A 130 -14.29 -6.56 1.07
CA THR A 130 -13.75 -7.79 1.66
C THR A 130 -13.83 -8.96 0.67
N ASP A 131 -14.92 -9.08 -0.08
CA ASP A 131 -15.06 -10.08 -1.16
C ASP A 131 -14.04 -9.87 -2.28
N THR A 132 -13.85 -8.62 -2.73
CA THR A 132 -12.85 -8.31 -3.76
C THR A 132 -11.43 -8.55 -3.26
N LEU A 133 -11.11 -8.20 -2.01
CA LEU A 133 -9.81 -8.50 -1.41
C LEU A 133 -9.59 -10.00 -1.27
N TYR A 134 -10.59 -10.74 -0.79
CA TYR A 134 -10.52 -12.19 -0.66
C TYR A 134 -10.36 -12.88 -2.02
N ARG A 135 -11.09 -12.42 -3.05
CA ARG A 135 -10.94 -12.93 -4.42
C ARG A 135 -9.59 -12.58 -5.04
N ILE A 136 -9.05 -11.39 -4.75
CA ILE A 136 -7.69 -11.03 -5.19
C ILE A 136 -6.67 -11.91 -4.48
N GLU A 137 -6.80 -12.13 -3.17
CA GLU A 137 -5.95 -13.00 -2.37
C GLU A 137 -6.04 -14.46 -2.84
N GLU A 138 -7.24 -14.96 -3.12
CA GLU A 138 -7.48 -16.29 -3.68
C GLU A 138 -6.88 -16.40 -5.08
N ASN A 139 -7.03 -15.40 -5.95
CA ASN A 139 -6.39 -15.39 -7.27
C ASN A 139 -4.86 -15.33 -7.17
N LEU A 140 -4.31 -14.56 -6.23
CA LEU A 140 -2.87 -14.49 -5.98
C LEU A 140 -2.32 -15.80 -5.39
N ASN A 141 -3.10 -16.51 -4.58
CA ASN A 141 -2.74 -17.80 -3.99
C ASN A 141 -2.99 -18.99 -4.94
N ALA A 142 -3.96 -18.88 -5.86
CA ALA A 142 -4.26 -19.86 -6.90
C ALA A 142 -3.29 -19.77 -8.09
N MET A 143 -2.66 -18.61 -8.30
CA MET A 143 -1.37 -18.57 -8.98
C MET A 143 -0.40 -19.32 -8.08
N ALA A 144 -0.09 -20.57 -8.41
CA ALA A 144 0.91 -21.35 -7.71
C ALA A 144 2.13 -20.46 -7.50
N THR A 145 2.32 -19.99 -6.26
CA THR A 145 3.52 -19.29 -5.88
C THR A 145 4.62 -20.31 -6.08
N PRO A 146 5.57 -20.03 -6.97
CA PRO A 146 6.74 -20.87 -7.08
C PRO A 146 7.33 -21.00 -5.68
N GLU A 147 7.77 -22.21 -5.30
CA GLU A 147 8.77 -22.33 -4.24
C GLU A 147 9.80 -21.22 -4.46
N ALA A 148 10.05 -20.42 -3.41
CA ALA A 148 10.87 -19.22 -3.54
C ALA A 148 12.14 -19.56 -4.34
N PRO A 149 12.50 -18.76 -5.37
CA PRO A 149 13.62 -19.08 -6.24
C PRO A 149 14.85 -19.35 -5.39
N MET A 150 15.31 -20.60 -5.40
CA MET A 150 16.41 -21.02 -4.55
C MET A 150 17.73 -20.71 -5.25
N SER A 151 18.75 -20.43 -4.45
CA SER A 151 20.13 -20.25 -4.91
C SER A 151 21.06 -20.99 -3.97
N GLU A 152 21.98 -21.78 -4.52
CA GLU A 152 23.06 -22.41 -3.74
C GLU A 152 24.12 -21.39 -3.33
N VAL A 153 24.24 -20.30 -4.08
CA VAL A 153 25.26 -19.26 -3.91
C VAL A 153 24.71 -17.92 -3.38
N GLY A 154 23.43 -17.86 -3.02
CA GLY A 154 22.81 -16.68 -2.40
C GLY A 154 22.45 -15.55 -3.35
N ILE A 155 22.21 -15.85 -4.62
CA ILE A 155 21.78 -14.90 -5.65
C ILE A 155 20.32 -14.51 -5.46
N ASP A 156 20.04 -13.21 -5.54
CA ASP A 156 18.68 -12.68 -5.53
C ASP A 156 18.09 -12.66 -6.96
N TYR A 157 17.12 -13.54 -7.21
CA TYR A 157 16.41 -13.63 -8.48
C TYR A 157 15.16 -12.73 -8.57
N ASN A 158 14.81 -11.97 -7.54
CA ASN A 158 13.65 -11.07 -7.57
C ASN A 158 13.69 -10.05 -8.72
N PRO A 159 14.84 -9.45 -9.08
CA PRO A 159 14.89 -8.55 -10.23
C PRO A 159 14.53 -9.26 -11.54
N LEU A 160 14.95 -10.53 -11.72
CA LEU A 160 14.60 -11.33 -12.90
C LEU A 160 13.11 -11.67 -12.91
N ILE A 161 12.56 -12.09 -11.77
CA ILE A 161 11.11 -12.30 -11.58
C ILE A 161 10.31 -11.07 -12.02
N ASN A 162 10.67 -9.89 -11.51
CA ASN A 162 9.96 -8.65 -11.80
C ASN A 162 10.01 -8.30 -13.30
N LEU A 163 11.14 -8.54 -13.96
CA LEU A 163 11.26 -8.29 -15.40
C LEU A 163 10.44 -9.27 -16.24
N LEU A 164 10.47 -10.57 -15.89
CA LEU A 164 9.72 -11.61 -16.58
C LEU A 164 8.21 -11.43 -16.39
N ALA A 165 7.75 -11.20 -15.16
CA ALA A 165 6.35 -10.93 -14.83
C ALA A 165 5.81 -9.68 -15.56
N ALA A 166 6.65 -8.66 -15.74
CA ALA A 166 6.30 -7.47 -16.49
C ALA A 166 6.41 -7.62 -18.03
N GLY A 167 6.77 -8.81 -18.53
CA GLY A 167 6.97 -9.06 -19.96
C GLY A 167 8.13 -8.26 -20.59
N LYS A 168 9.09 -7.82 -19.78
CA LYS A 168 10.27 -7.07 -20.25
C LYS A 168 11.37 -8.02 -20.72
N TRP A 169 11.05 -8.86 -21.71
CA TRP A 169 11.86 -9.99 -22.18
C TRP A 169 13.30 -9.64 -22.51
N ARG A 170 13.54 -8.51 -23.17
CA ARG A 170 14.90 -8.05 -23.50
C ARG A 170 15.74 -7.79 -22.25
N LYS A 171 15.18 -7.05 -21.30
CA LYS A 171 15.87 -6.73 -20.05
C LYS A 171 16.05 -7.98 -19.19
N ALA A 172 15.08 -8.89 -19.20
CA ALA A 172 15.20 -10.18 -18.51
C ALA A 172 16.33 -11.01 -19.10
N ASP A 173 16.49 -11.03 -20.42
CA ASP A 173 17.60 -11.70 -21.10
C ASP A 173 18.97 -11.07 -20.78
N GLU A 174 19.04 -9.74 -20.77
CA GLU A 174 20.21 -8.98 -20.33
C GLU A 174 20.61 -9.32 -18.89
N LEU A 175 19.66 -9.26 -17.97
CA LEU A 175 19.91 -9.60 -16.58
C LEU A 175 20.25 -11.09 -16.40
N THR A 176 19.63 -11.98 -17.17
CA THR A 176 19.96 -13.42 -17.10
C THR A 176 21.44 -13.64 -17.39
N TRP A 177 22.01 -12.95 -18.39
CA TRP A 177 23.44 -13.03 -18.67
C TRP A 177 24.30 -12.49 -17.51
N GLU A 178 23.92 -11.36 -16.93
CA GLU A 178 24.62 -10.78 -15.78
C GLU A 178 24.60 -11.73 -14.57
N LEU A 179 23.46 -12.37 -14.30
CA LEU A 179 23.30 -13.35 -13.22
C LEU A 179 24.18 -14.58 -13.43
N LEU A 180 24.31 -15.09 -14.67
CA LEU A 180 25.20 -16.22 -14.94
C LEU A 180 26.65 -15.86 -14.63
N LEU A 181 27.10 -14.67 -15.03
CA LEU A 181 28.44 -14.20 -14.72
C LEU A 181 28.63 -14.06 -13.20
N GLN A 182 27.65 -13.48 -12.51
CA GLN A 182 27.67 -13.32 -11.05
C GLN A 182 27.73 -14.66 -10.30
N VAL A 183 26.94 -15.65 -10.70
CA VAL A 183 26.96 -17.01 -10.13
C VAL A 183 28.35 -17.64 -10.27
N THR A 184 29.03 -17.37 -11.37
CA THR A 184 30.37 -17.91 -11.66
C THR A 184 31.52 -17.03 -11.20
N LEU A 185 31.24 -15.85 -10.60
CA LEU A 185 32.22 -14.85 -10.20
C LEU A 185 33.08 -14.33 -11.37
N ARG A 186 32.44 -14.04 -12.51
CA ARG A 186 33.08 -13.63 -13.77
C ARG A 186 32.53 -12.35 -14.39
N GLU A 187 31.97 -11.49 -13.55
CA GLU A 187 31.41 -10.20 -13.96
C GLU A 187 32.45 -9.34 -14.68
N ASP A 188 33.69 -9.33 -14.18
CA ASP A 188 34.80 -8.53 -14.73
C ASP A 188 35.27 -9.03 -16.10
N GLU A 189 35.28 -10.35 -16.31
CA GLU A 189 35.65 -10.93 -17.61
C GLU A 189 34.54 -10.79 -18.65
N GLY A 190 33.28 -10.91 -18.23
CA GLY A 190 32.13 -10.79 -19.13
C GLY A 190 31.91 -12.01 -20.02
N TRP A 191 32.51 -13.17 -19.72
CA TRP A 191 32.35 -14.44 -20.44
C TRP A 191 32.58 -15.66 -19.56
N LEU A 192 32.00 -16.80 -19.94
CA LEU A 192 32.11 -18.08 -19.23
C LEU A 192 33.15 -19.02 -19.89
N GLN A 193 33.90 -19.75 -19.08
CA GLN A 193 34.76 -20.88 -19.47
C GLN A 193 33.96 -22.17 -19.38
N LEU A 194 34.48 -23.23 -20.00
CA LEU A 194 33.89 -24.56 -19.90
C LEU A 194 33.78 -25.01 -18.44
N VAL A 195 34.83 -24.79 -17.66
CA VAL A 195 34.88 -25.17 -16.24
C VAL A 195 33.80 -24.45 -15.41
N ASP A 196 33.45 -23.21 -15.76
CA ASP A 196 32.40 -22.45 -15.06
C ASP A 196 31.03 -23.08 -15.34
N ILE A 197 30.79 -23.50 -16.58
CA ILE A 197 29.54 -24.15 -17.00
C ILE A 197 29.42 -25.54 -16.39
N GLU A 198 30.50 -26.33 -16.40
CA GLU A 198 30.53 -27.68 -15.86
C GLU A 198 30.29 -27.72 -14.34
N ASN A 199 30.71 -26.66 -13.63
CA ASN A 199 30.55 -26.51 -12.19
C ASN A 199 29.38 -25.60 -11.79
N PHE A 200 28.58 -25.12 -12.75
CA PHE A 200 27.50 -24.17 -12.47
C PHE A 200 26.52 -24.76 -11.43
N PRO A 201 26.21 -24.06 -10.32
CA PRO A 201 25.34 -24.56 -9.26
C PRO A 201 23.98 -25.02 -9.79
N CYS A 202 23.56 -26.23 -9.38
CA CYS A 202 22.40 -26.86 -10.01
C CYS A 202 21.10 -26.15 -9.67
N THR A 203 20.95 -25.72 -8.42
CA THR A 203 19.79 -24.98 -7.95
C THR A 203 19.63 -23.68 -8.73
N ASP A 204 20.70 -22.92 -8.90
CA ASP A 204 20.70 -21.66 -9.67
C ASP A 204 20.32 -21.87 -11.14
N LEU A 205 20.93 -22.86 -11.81
CA LEU A 205 20.62 -23.15 -13.21
C LEU A 205 19.16 -23.57 -13.39
N LEU A 206 18.65 -24.41 -12.48
CA LEU A 206 17.27 -24.86 -12.51
C LEU A 206 16.29 -23.72 -12.14
N THR A 207 16.67 -22.81 -11.26
CA THR A 207 15.86 -21.63 -10.90
C THR A 207 15.73 -20.69 -12.10
N ILE A 208 16.82 -20.37 -12.78
CA ILE A 208 16.79 -19.54 -13.99
C ILE A 208 15.90 -20.18 -15.07
N ASP A 209 16.11 -21.47 -15.34
CA ASP A 209 15.34 -22.19 -16.36
C ASP A 209 13.83 -22.22 -16.03
N TRP A 210 13.50 -22.57 -14.78
CA TRP A 210 12.12 -22.64 -14.31
C TRP A 210 11.43 -21.26 -14.37
N LEU A 211 12.13 -20.17 -14.04
CA LEU A 211 11.60 -18.81 -14.15
C LEU A 211 11.22 -18.46 -15.60
N TRP A 212 12.12 -18.73 -16.55
CA TRP A 212 11.86 -18.51 -17.97
C TRP A 212 10.66 -19.35 -18.46
N GLU A 213 10.60 -20.62 -18.08
CA GLU A 213 9.51 -21.52 -18.48
C GLU A 213 8.17 -21.05 -17.90
N TYR A 214 8.12 -20.71 -16.61
CA TYR A 214 6.90 -20.29 -15.92
C TYR A 214 6.28 -19.03 -16.52
N TYR A 215 7.06 -17.94 -16.61
CA TYR A 215 6.53 -16.65 -17.07
C TYR A 215 6.24 -16.61 -18.56
N SER A 216 6.86 -17.49 -19.35
CA SER A 216 6.60 -17.63 -20.78
C SER A 216 5.52 -18.66 -21.12
N ASN A 217 4.90 -19.28 -20.11
CA ASN A 217 3.91 -20.35 -20.27
C ASN A 217 4.46 -21.55 -21.08
N GLY A 218 5.70 -21.96 -20.78
CA GLY A 218 6.37 -23.10 -21.40
C GLY A 218 7.10 -22.79 -22.72
N LEU A 219 7.08 -21.55 -23.19
CA LEU A 219 7.61 -21.18 -24.51
C LEU A 219 9.15 -20.98 -24.52
N PHE A 220 9.70 -20.47 -23.43
CA PHE A 220 11.11 -20.10 -23.30
C PHE A 220 11.78 -20.87 -22.16
N GLY A 221 13.11 -20.99 -22.23
CA GLY A 221 13.89 -21.74 -21.24
C GLY A 221 14.96 -22.63 -21.89
N LEU A 222 15.94 -23.02 -21.09
CA LEU A 222 17.03 -23.91 -21.49
C LEU A 222 16.56 -25.35 -21.66
N ASN A 223 15.61 -25.82 -20.85
CA ASN A 223 15.02 -27.14 -21.05
C ASN A 223 14.23 -27.18 -22.36
N VAL A 224 13.54 -26.09 -22.72
CA VAL A 224 12.85 -25.95 -24.00
C VAL A 224 13.86 -26.02 -25.16
N GLN A 225 14.92 -25.22 -25.09
CA GLN A 225 16.01 -25.25 -26.07
C GLN A 225 16.67 -26.63 -26.19
N LYS A 226 16.91 -27.30 -25.06
CA LYS A 226 17.45 -28.66 -25.01
C LYS A 226 16.54 -29.67 -25.71
N ARG A 227 15.22 -29.63 -25.49
CA ARG A 227 14.28 -30.53 -26.20
C ARG A 227 14.35 -30.32 -27.71
N ILE A 228 14.41 -29.06 -28.15
CA ILE A 228 14.55 -28.72 -29.57
C ILE A 228 15.87 -29.27 -30.12
N TRP A 229 16.99 -29.03 -29.43
CA TRP A 229 18.31 -29.53 -29.77
C TRP A 229 18.36 -31.06 -29.95
N GLU A 230 17.77 -31.79 -29.02
CA GLU A 230 17.70 -33.25 -29.07
C GLU A 230 16.83 -33.73 -30.24
N SER A 231 15.71 -33.04 -30.52
CA SER A 231 14.77 -33.42 -31.58
C SER A 231 15.34 -33.36 -33.00
N ILE A 232 16.34 -32.51 -33.23
CA ILE A 232 17.01 -32.30 -34.52
C ILE A 232 18.36 -33.03 -34.62
N GLY A 233 18.71 -33.86 -33.63
CA GLY A 233 19.95 -34.63 -33.61
C GLY A 233 21.22 -33.82 -33.33
N GLY A 234 21.10 -32.65 -32.69
CA GLY A 234 22.25 -31.82 -32.31
C GLY A 234 22.91 -31.06 -33.46
N GLN A 235 22.20 -30.86 -34.56
CA GLN A 235 22.66 -30.02 -35.67
C GLN A 235 22.47 -28.54 -35.34
N TYR A 236 23.57 -27.81 -35.24
CA TYR A 236 23.55 -26.47 -34.69
C TYR A 236 22.92 -25.40 -35.59
N GLY A 237 23.11 -25.50 -36.90
CA GLY A 237 22.42 -24.60 -37.85
C GLY A 237 20.91 -24.76 -37.76
N ASP A 238 20.43 -26.00 -37.83
CA ASP A 238 19.01 -26.35 -37.75
C ASP A 238 18.39 -25.94 -36.41
N PHE A 239 19.16 -26.04 -35.32
CA PHE A 239 18.74 -25.53 -34.01
C PHE A 239 18.43 -24.05 -34.07
N CYS A 240 19.39 -23.27 -34.58
CA CYS A 240 19.29 -21.82 -34.65
C CYS A 240 18.20 -21.35 -35.62
N ASP A 241 17.91 -22.11 -36.69
CA ASP A 241 16.72 -21.87 -37.52
C ASP A 241 15.44 -22.09 -36.72
N ARG A 242 15.36 -23.20 -35.98
CA ARG A 242 14.14 -23.59 -35.24
C ARG A 242 13.79 -22.63 -34.11
N VAL A 243 14.80 -22.10 -33.43
CA VAL A 243 14.62 -21.07 -32.39
C VAL A 243 14.60 -19.65 -32.96
N GLY A 244 14.82 -19.46 -34.26
CA GLY A 244 14.69 -18.16 -34.93
C GLY A 244 15.86 -17.20 -34.76
N TRP A 245 17.07 -17.70 -34.51
CA TRP A 245 18.32 -16.94 -34.42
C TRP A 245 19.05 -16.80 -35.75
N ARG A 246 18.57 -17.46 -36.79
CA ARG A 246 19.10 -17.41 -38.15
C ARG A 246 17.96 -17.27 -39.15
N ASP A 247 18.23 -16.64 -40.28
CA ASP A 247 17.36 -16.60 -41.46
C ASP A 247 18.12 -17.18 -42.66
N GLY A 248 17.77 -18.40 -43.04
CA GLY A 248 18.54 -19.18 -44.03
C GLY A 248 19.97 -19.46 -43.53
N GLU A 249 20.98 -18.94 -44.21
CA GLU A 249 22.39 -19.06 -43.78
C GLU A 249 22.87 -17.84 -42.97
N SER A 250 22.04 -16.81 -42.81
CA SER A 250 22.43 -15.53 -42.20
C SER A 250 22.02 -15.45 -40.74
N TRP A 251 23.00 -15.25 -39.86
CA TRP A 251 22.80 -15.16 -38.42
C TRP A 251 22.30 -13.79 -38.01
N LYS A 252 21.29 -13.76 -37.13
CA LYS A 252 20.72 -12.52 -36.62
C LYS A 252 21.62 -11.90 -35.55
N TYR A 253 21.73 -10.59 -35.58
CA TYR A 253 22.28 -9.82 -34.47
C TYR A 253 21.29 -9.78 -33.31
N TYR A 254 21.79 -9.59 -32.09
CA TYR A 254 20.97 -9.51 -30.89
C TYR A 254 19.85 -8.46 -30.99
N ASP A 255 20.14 -7.33 -31.64
CA ASP A 255 19.18 -6.24 -31.85
C ASP A 255 18.08 -6.59 -32.86
N GLU A 256 18.24 -7.66 -33.65
CA GLU A 256 17.27 -8.16 -34.63
C GLU A 256 16.37 -9.27 -34.07
N LEU A 257 16.58 -9.68 -32.82
CA LEU A 257 15.80 -10.72 -32.16
C LEU A 257 14.44 -10.21 -31.67
N SER A 258 13.48 -11.12 -31.54
CA SER A 258 12.11 -10.81 -31.15
C SER A 258 11.92 -11.02 -29.64
N PHE A 259 11.79 -9.93 -28.89
CA PHE A 259 11.63 -9.96 -27.43
C PHE A 259 10.15 -9.88 -27.02
N ASN A 260 9.36 -10.86 -27.44
CA ASN A 260 7.93 -10.98 -27.14
C ASN A 260 7.48 -12.45 -27.21
N LEU A 261 6.25 -12.72 -26.78
CA LEU A 261 5.66 -14.06 -26.77
C LEU A 261 5.26 -14.59 -28.17
N GLN A 262 5.42 -13.79 -29.24
CA GLN A 262 5.23 -14.25 -30.61
C GLN A 262 6.51 -14.86 -31.21
N ALA A 263 7.64 -14.80 -30.48
CA ALA A 263 8.88 -15.43 -30.89
C ALA A 263 8.75 -16.98 -30.89
N PRO A 264 9.58 -17.69 -31.67
CA PRO A 264 9.57 -19.15 -31.69
C PRO A 264 9.81 -19.79 -30.33
N GLU A 265 9.33 -21.02 -30.15
CA GLU A 265 9.66 -21.84 -28.99
C GLU A 265 11.19 -21.97 -28.83
N GLY A 266 11.69 -21.76 -27.60
CA GLY A 266 13.12 -21.78 -27.28
C GLY A 266 13.91 -20.54 -27.71
N HIS A 267 13.27 -19.49 -28.23
CA HIS A 267 13.97 -18.28 -28.69
C HIS A 267 14.78 -17.58 -27.59
N LEU A 268 14.30 -17.63 -26.34
CA LEU A 268 14.94 -17.03 -25.17
C LEU A 268 15.16 -18.08 -24.07
N PRO A 269 16.12 -17.88 -23.16
CA PRO A 269 17.15 -16.82 -23.16
C PRO A 269 18.29 -17.09 -24.17
N VAL A 270 18.98 -16.03 -24.59
CA VAL A 270 20.08 -16.03 -25.57
C VAL A 270 21.43 -16.02 -24.84
N ILE A 271 21.75 -17.14 -24.17
CA ILE A 271 22.95 -17.25 -23.31
C ILE A 271 24.25 -17.45 -24.11
N ILE A 272 24.14 -17.99 -25.32
CA ILE A 272 25.27 -18.62 -26.02
C ILE A 272 26.06 -17.60 -26.89
N TRP A 273 25.53 -16.38 -27.08
CA TRP A 273 25.98 -15.47 -28.15
C TRP A 273 25.94 -13.97 -27.82
N ARG A 274 26.58 -13.52 -26.74
CA ARG A 274 26.73 -12.06 -26.56
C ARG A 274 28.00 -11.54 -27.23
N ARG A 275 27.83 -10.64 -28.22
CA ARG A 275 28.84 -9.84 -28.96
C ARG A 275 29.47 -10.39 -30.26
N ARG A 276 28.91 -11.41 -30.90
CA ARG A 276 28.99 -11.65 -32.36
C ARG A 276 28.15 -12.89 -32.67
N ALA A 277 27.36 -12.83 -33.74
CA ALA A 277 26.88 -14.05 -34.36
C ALA A 277 28.09 -14.95 -34.63
N CYS A 278 28.09 -16.18 -34.12
CA CYS A 278 29.01 -17.26 -34.51
C CYS A 278 30.41 -17.32 -33.92
N TYR A 279 30.86 -16.30 -33.18
CA TYR A 279 32.13 -16.36 -32.47
C TYR A 279 31.83 -16.30 -30.98
N GLY A 280 31.83 -17.47 -30.33
CA GLY A 280 31.67 -17.55 -28.88
C GLY A 280 32.61 -16.57 -28.18
N VAL A 281 32.22 -16.07 -27.02
CA VAL A 281 33.13 -15.26 -26.21
C VAL A 281 34.08 -16.21 -25.48
N GLY A 282 35.39 -15.99 -25.62
CA GLY A 282 36.42 -16.86 -25.05
C GLY A 282 36.99 -17.86 -26.06
N LYS A 283 37.44 -19.03 -25.59
CA LYS A 283 38.12 -20.06 -26.41
C LYS A 283 37.17 -21.12 -27.01
N MET A 284 35.90 -21.14 -26.63
CA MET A 284 34.92 -22.12 -27.10
C MET A 284 34.05 -21.58 -28.23
N MET A 285 33.66 -22.48 -29.12
CA MET A 285 32.61 -22.18 -30.09
C MET A 285 31.24 -22.25 -29.43
N ALA A 286 30.27 -21.50 -29.93
CA ALA A 286 28.93 -21.49 -29.36
C ALA A 286 28.20 -22.86 -29.33
N PRO A 287 28.37 -23.77 -30.32
CA PRO A 287 27.84 -25.12 -30.19
C PRO A 287 28.39 -25.88 -28.98
N GLU A 288 29.67 -25.70 -28.67
CA GLU A 288 30.33 -26.33 -27.53
C GLU A 288 29.81 -25.75 -26.22
N THR A 289 29.73 -24.42 -26.12
CA THR A 289 29.15 -23.71 -24.97
C THR A 289 27.70 -24.17 -24.72
N PHE A 290 26.89 -24.24 -25.78
CA PHE A 290 25.51 -24.68 -25.66
C PHE A 290 25.40 -26.12 -25.21
N PHE A 291 26.18 -27.01 -25.83
CA PHE A 291 26.22 -28.42 -25.46
C PHE A 291 26.62 -28.62 -24.00
N ALA A 292 27.61 -27.87 -23.51
CA ALA A 292 28.02 -27.90 -22.11
C ALA A 292 26.88 -27.48 -21.17
N LEU A 293 26.17 -26.40 -21.50
CA LEU A 293 25.08 -25.86 -20.70
C LEU A 293 23.89 -26.83 -20.60
N ILE A 294 23.44 -27.39 -21.72
CA ILE A 294 22.33 -28.36 -21.72
C ILE A 294 22.73 -29.69 -21.08
N SER A 295 24.01 -30.07 -21.16
CA SER A 295 24.56 -31.25 -20.46
C SER A 295 24.54 -31.04 -18.96
N ARG A 296 24.98 -29.87 -18.48
CA ARG A 296 24.90 -29.49 -17.06
C ARG A 296 23.46 -29.50 -16.57
N LEU A 297 22.53 -28.91 -17.33
CA LEU A 297 21.10 -28.90 -17.01
C LEU A 297 20.52 -30.33 -16.90
N ALA A 298 20.95 -31.24 -17.78
CA ALA A 298 20.54 -32.64 -17.73
C ALA A 298 21.05 -33.37 -16.49
N ILE A 299 22.28 -33.09 -16.06
CA ILE A 299 22.87 -33.64 -14.82
C ILE A 299 22.09 -33.14 -13.61
N CYS A 300 21.86 -31.83 -13.50
CA CYS A 300 21.12 -31.22 -12.40
C CYS A 300 19.70 -31.78 -12.27
N SER A 301 19.03 -31.99 -13.40
CA SER A 301 17.67 -32.54 -13.45
C SER A 301 17.57 -34.00 -12.99
N ARG A 302 18.65 -34.79 -13.13
CA ARG A 302 18.71 -36.18 -12.65
C ARG A 302 18.89 -36.26 -11.14
N GLY A 303 19.71 -35.39 -10.55
CA GLY A 303 19.94 -35.32 -9.11
C GLY A 303 18.66 -35.03 -8.31
N ARG A 304 17.85 -34.06 -8.76
CA ARG A 304 16.57 -33.71 -8.12
C ARG A 304 15.60 -34.90 -8.02
N ARG A 305 15.53 -35.78 -9.03
CA ARG A 305 14.63 -36.95 -9.01
C ARG A 305 15.07 -38.00 -7.98
N GLN A 306 16.37 -38.16 -7.76
CA GLN A 306 16.90 -39.09 -6.76
C GLN A 306 16.59 -38.61 -5.33
N GLU A 307 16.76 -37.32 -5.03
CA GLU A 307 16.42 -36.74 -3.72
C GLU A 307 14.91 -36.77 -3.40
N THR A 308 14.05 -36.60 -4.41
CA THR A 308 12.58 -36.72 -4.22
C THR A 308 12.10 -38.18 -4.11
N GLY A 309 12.89 -39.14 -4.59
CA GLY A 309 12.59 -40.57 -4.49
C GLY A 309 12.89 -41.15 -3.10
N ASP A 310 13.89 -40.59 -2.41
CA ASP A 310 14.30 -41.04 -1.07
C ASP A 310 13.36 -40.55 0.05
N ARG A 311 12.66 -39.42 -0.14
CA ARG A 311 11.67 -38.89 0.84
C ARG A 311 10.31 -39.61 0.84
N ARG A 312 10.15 -40.71 0.09
CA ARG A 312 8.90 -41.51 0.08
C ARG A 312 9.04 -42.87 0.77
N GLN A 313 10.15 -43.10 1.48
CA GLN A 313 10.36 -44.31 2.29
C GLN A 313 10.71 -43.98 3.74
N GLU A 314 9.88 -43.16 4.40
CA GLU A 314 9.75 -43.13 5.87
C GLU A 314 8.29 -42.99 6.26
#